data_AF-A0A6L9ZUH5-F1
#
_entry.id   AF-A0A6L9ZUH5-F1
#
_cell.length_a   1.000
_cell.length_b   1.000
_cell.length_c   1.000
_cell.angle_alpha   90.00
_cell.angle_beta   90.00
_cell.angle_gamma   90.00
#
_symmetry.space_group_name_H-M   'P 1'
#
loop_
_entity.id
_entity.type
_entity.pdbx_description
1 polymer ?
#
loop_
_entity_poly.entity_id
_entity_poly.type
_entity_poly.pdbx_seq_one_letter_code
_entity_poly.pdbx_strand_id
1 'polypeptide(L)'
;MKKFLAALAVILVAMVVVSSPVLALSEQIEEIQNFYDAEKAVTKVVNINIKEEDLEKLKLAGYTLCFAKNVRDQYNVVWSSSTDYLPTNNFTWTPQYEIFGSNEFIKGVKVKVSTGPKAMELGQTIQLKASGVFGTPEKGGESNTLTVINDYKDIHIGVMQEYTDINGKLQVEPIYNSLIPEIKGTDTLNPVDKVQIWFERDMDTGTMIENVKSKKIEVDLTKANEATVMYADEEWEKI
;
A
#
# COMPACT_ATOMS: atom_id res chain seq x y z
N MET A 1 16.92 41.31 -54.45
CA MET A 1 16.34 39.96 -54.25
C MET A 1 17.23 38.97 -53.47
N LYS A 2 18.57 39.13 -53.40
CA LYS A 2 19.44 38.26 -52.57
C LYS A 2 19.59 38.68 -51.08
N LYS A 3 18.71 39.55 -50.59
CA LYS A 3 18.52 39.77 -49.13
C LYS A 3 17.71 38.63 -48.46
N PHE A 4 17.36 37.57 -49.20
CA PHE A 4 16.52 36.47 -48.70
C PHE A 4 17.24 35.11 -48.57
N LEU A 5 18.47 34.94 -49.08
CA LEU A 5 19.14 33.62 -49.06
C LEU A 5 20.30 33.47 -48.07
N ALA A 6 20.98 34.53 -47.65
CA ALA A 6 22.06 34.41 -46.65
C ALA A 6 21.53 34.49 -45.20
N ALA A 7 20.39 35.15 -44.99
CA ALA A 7 19.63 35.09 -43.74
C ALA A 7 19.08 33.68 -43.48
N LEU A 8 18.97 32.83 -44.52
CA LEU A 8 18.53 31.44 -44.40
C LEU A 8 19.67 30.45 -44.08
N ALA A 9 20.93 30.80 -44.32
CA ALA A 9 22.05 29.86 -44.19
C ALA A 9 22.73 29.85 -42.81
N VAL A 10 22.64 30.94 -42.04
CA VAL A 10 23.22 30.98 -40.67
C VAL A 10 22.16 30.73 -39.60
N ILE A 11 20.88 30.96 -39.90
CA ILE A 11 19.77 30.40 -39.12
C ILE A 11 19.80 28.85 -39.18
N LEU A 12 20.37 28.28 -40.25
CA LEU A 12 20.64 26.84 -40.36
C LEU A 12 21.76 26.34 -39.41
N VAL A 13 22.61 27.22 -38.88
CA VAL A 13 23.65 26.86 -37.89
C VAL A 13 23.14 27.00 -36.45
N ALA A 14 22.04 27.72 -36.23
CA ALA A 14 21.33 27.75 -34.95
C ALA A 14 20.32 26.60 -34.79
N MET A 15 20.00 25.87 -35.87
CA MET A 15 19.00 24.80 -35.90
C MET A 15 19.56 23.39 -36.11
N VAL A 16 20.87 23.22 -36.28
CA VAL A 16 21.46 21.91 -36.54
C VAL A 16 22.28 21.48 -35.32
N VAL A 17 21.73 20.48 -34.63
CA VAL A 17 22.28 19.74 -33.49
C VAL A 17 21.99 20.37 -32.13
N VAL A 18 20.73 20.28 -31.68
CA VAL A 18 20.50 19.79 -30.31
C VAL A 18 21.31 18.50 -30.23
N SER A 19 22.44 18.52 -29.53
CA SER A 19 23.32 17.35 -29.47
C SER A 19 22.50 16.18 -28.97
N SER A 20 22.61 15.03 -29.65
CA SER A 20 21.95 13.77 -29.25
C SER A 20 21.96 13.53 -27.73
N PRO A 21 23.02 13.84 -26.96
CA PRO A 21 22.99 13.74 -25.49
C PRO A 21 22.01 14.71 -24.78
N VAL A 22 21.77 15.91 -25.29
CA VAL A 22 20.79 16.86 -24.70
C VAL A 22 19.35 16.39 -24.93
N LEU A 23 19.06 15.85 -26.12
CA LEU A 23 17.74 15.29 -26.43
C LEU A 23 17.45 14.04 -25.57
N ALA A 24 18.43 13.14 -25.46
CA ALA A 24 18.32 11.96 -24.60
C ALA A 24 18.14 12.32 -23.11
N LEU A 25 18.81 13.38 -22.63
CA LEU A 25 18.62 13.87 -21.27
C LEU A 25 17.22 14.46 -21.05
N SER A 26 16.67 15.19 -22.03
CA SER A 26 15.31 15.71 -21.93
C SER A 26 14.25 14.61 -21.90
N GLU A 27 14.42 13.55 -22.70
CA GLU A 27 13.51 12.40 -22.69
C GLU A 27 13.55 11.68 -21.33
N GLN A 28 14.74 11.48 -20.76
CA GLN A 28 14.88 10.88 -19.43
C GLN A 28 14.23 11.73 -18.33
N ILE A 29 14.36 13.06 -18.39
CA ILE A 29 13.70 13.97 -17.43
C ILE A 29 12.18 13.87 -17.55
N GLU A 30 11.64 13.79 -18.76
CA GLU A 30 10.21 13.64 -19.01
C GLU A 30 9.68 12.30 -18.48
N GLU A 31 10.39 11.19 -18.71
CA GLU A 31 10.05 9.88 -18.16
C GLU A 31 10.02 9.87 -16.63
N ILE A 32 11.03 10.48 -16.00
CA ILE A 32 11.09 10.60 -14.54
C ILE A 32 9.92 11.42 -14.01
N GLN A 33 9.59 12.54 -14.66
CA GLN A 33 8.47 13.39 -14.24
C GLN A 33 7.13 12.65 -14.38
N ASN A 34 6.93 11.93 -15.49
CA ASN A 34 5.73 11.11 -15.71
C ASN A 34 5.60 10.02 -14.64
N PHE A 35 6.70 9.40 -14.22
CA PHE A 35 6.70 8.44 -13.13
C PHE A 35 6.27 9.07 -11.80
N TYR A 36 6.85 10.22 -11.43
CA TYR A 36 6.49 10.93 -10.20
C TYR A 36 5.02 11.37 -10.20
N ASP A 37 4.51 11.85 -11.33
CA ASP A 37 3.12 12.28 -11.46
C ASP A 37 2.15 11.08 -11.36
N ALA A 38 2.52 9.94 -11.95
CA ALA A 38 1.75 8.70 -11.85
C ALA A 38 1.72 8.16 -10.41
N GLU A 39 2.87 8.13 -9.73
CA GLU A 39 2.98 7.72 -8.33
C GLU A 39 2.12 8.61 -7.44
N LYS A 40 2.28 9.93 -7.55
CA LYS A 40 1.49 10.91 -6.78
C LYS A 40 -0.02 10.78 -7.03
N ALA A 41 -0.43 10.43 -8.26
CA ALA A 41 -1.83 10.26 -8.60
C ALA A 41 -2.47 9.04 -7.90
N VAL A 42 -1.68 8.05 -7.52
CA VAL A 42 -2.15 6.82 -6.84
C VAL A 42 -1.80 6.77 -5.35
N THR A 43 -0.92 7.64 -4.87
CA THR A 43 -0.58 7.75 -3.45
C THR A 43 -1.81 8.13 -2.64
N LYS A 44 -2.03 7.36 -1.58
CA LYS A 44 -3.04 7.61 -0.56
C LYS A 44 -2.39 8.16 0.69
N VAL A 45 -3.11 9.08 1.35
CA VAL A 45 -2.63 9.84 2.49
C VAL A 45 -3.70 9.87 3.56
N VAL A 46 -3.31 9.53 4.78
CA VAL A 46 -4.13 9.77 5.97
C VAL A 46 -3.34 10.65 6.92
N ASN A 47 -3.91 11.81 7.23
CA ASN A 47 -3.42 12.68 8.27
C ASN A 47 -4.16 12.39 9.58
N ILE A 48 -3.43 12.15 10.65
CA ILE A 48 -3.98 11.82 11.97
C ILE A 48 -3.57 12.92 12.94
N ASN A 49 -4.56 13.68 13.39
CA ASN A 49 -4.41 14.65 14.45
C ASN A 49 -4.91 14.09 15.78
N ILE A 50 -4.22 14.40 16.87
CA ILE A 50 -4.56 13.94 18.22
C ILE A 50 -4.56 15.15 19.14
N LYS A 51 -5.65 15.36 19.87
CA LYS A 51 -5.75 16.41 20.89
C LYS A 51 -4.69 16.17 21.97
N GLU A 52 -4.01 17.23 22.39
CA GLU A 52 -2.89 17.15 23.36
C GLU A 52 -3.27 16.39 24.65
N GLU A 53 -4.43 16.69 25.23
CA GLU A 53 -4.92 16.03 26.44
C GLU A 53 -5.13 14.51 26.25
N ASP A 54 -5.60 14.09 25.08
CA ASP A 54 -5.79 12.66 24.79
C ASP A 54 -4.49 11.97 24.42
N LEU A 55 -3.56 12.68 23.74
CA LEU A 55 -2.23 12.19 23.46
C LEU A 55 -1.49 11.82 24.75
N GLU A 56 -1.51 12.67 25.77
CA GLU A 56 -0.88 12.40 27.07
C GLU A 56 -1.47 11.15 27.73
N LYS A 57 -2.81 11.02 27.76
CA LYS A 57 -3.49 9.85 28.32
C LYS A 57 -3.09 8.56 27.58
N LEU A 58 -3.11 8.59 26.25
CA LEU A 58 -2.78 7.44 25.41
C LEU A 58 -1.34 6.98 25.62
N LYS A 59 -0.38 7.93 25.65
CA LYS A 59 1.03 7.66 25.92
C LYS A 59 1.27 7.08 27.31
N LEU A 60 0.67 7.69 28.33
CA LEU A 60 0.81 7.22 29.71
C LEU A 60 0.25 5.80 29.90
N ALA A 61 -0.84 5.48 29.19
CA ALA A 61 -1.46 4.16 29.24
C ALA A 61 -0.83 3.13 28.28
N GLY A 62 0.22 3.49 27.53
CA GLY A 62 0.95 2.58 26.65
C GLY A 62 0.17 2.15 25.41
N TYR A 63 -0.74 2.99 24.91
CA TYR A 63 -1.46 2.73 23.67
C TYR A 63 -0.56 2.92 22.46
N THR A 64 -0.80 2.11 21.43
CA THR A 64 -0.18 2.18 20.11
C THR A 64 -1.22 2.67 19.09
N LEU A 65 -0.78 3.50 18.14
CA LEU A 65 -1.60 3.87 16.98
C LEU A 65 -1.54 2.72 15.97
N CYS A 66 -2.69 2.14 15.65
CA CYS A 66 -2.81 0.96 14.81
C CYS A 66 -3.56 1.26 13.51
N PHE A 67 -3.14 0.60 12.45
CA PHE A 67 -3.76 0.62 11.13
C PHE A 67 -4.05 -0.81 10.66
N ALA A 68 -5.19 -1.01 10.02
CA ALA A 68 -5.51 -2.22 9.26
C ALA A 68 -6.13 -1.84 7.93
N LYS A 69 -5.83 -2.63 6.91
CA LYS A 69 -6.33 -2.43 5.55
C LYS A 69 -7.47 -3.38 5.26
N ASN A 70 -8.45 -2.90 4.50
CA ASN A 70 -9.55 -3.75 4.05
C ASN A 70 -9.12 -4.63 2.88
N VAL A 71 -9.26 -5.94 3.05
CA VAL A 71 -9.20 -6.92 1.97
C VAL A 71 -10.41 -7.84 2.11
N ARG A 72 -11.26 -7.93 1.09
CA ARG A 72 -12.54 -8.69 1.14
C ARG A 72 -13.45 -8.32 2.31
N ASP A 73 -13.65 -7.03 2.57
CA ASP A 73 -14.48 -6.54 3.68
C ASP A 73 -13.98 -6.98 5.07
N GLN A 74 -12.70 -7.34 5.18
CA GLN A 74 -12.06 -7.76 6.43
C GLN A 74 -10.84 -6.91 6.76
N TYR A 75 -10.66 -6.70 8.06
CA TYR A 75 -9.50 -6.05 8.66
C TYR A 75 -8.86 -7.06 9.62
N ASN A 76 -8.14 -8.03 9.07
CA ASN A 76 -7.72 -9.21 9.82
C ASN A 76 -6.21 -9.27 10.13
N VAL A 77 -5.46 -8.24 9.74
CA VAL A 77 -4.06 -8.05 10.13
C VAL A 77 -3.84 -6.58 10.49
N VAL A 78 -3.09 -6.35 11.57
CA VAL A 78 -2.55 -5.02 11.90
C VAL A 78 -1.44 -4.70 10.91
N TRP A 79 -1.73 -3.84 9.95
CA TRP A 79 -0.82 -3.43 8.90
C TRP A 79 0.35 -2.60 9.43
N SER A 80 0.08 -1.73 10.41
CA SER A 80 1.10 -0.95 11.10
C SER A 80 0.67 -0.67 12.52
N SER A 81 1.60 -0.79 13.47
CA SER A 81 1.46 -0.23 14.81
C SER A 81 2.67 0.64 15.16
N SER A 82 2.44 1.70 15.94
CA SER A 82 3.51 2.57 16.41
C SER A 82 3.23 3.10 17.82
N THR A 83 4.27 3.12 18.65
CA THR A 83 4.30 3.81 19.95
C THR A 83 4.71 5.26 19.85
N ASP A 84 5.29 5.68 18.72
CA ASP A 84 6.03 6.94 18.59
C ASP A 84 5.20 8.07 17.94
N TYR A 85 3.87 7.88 17.86
CA TYR A 85 2.95 8.87 17.28
C TYR A 85 3.01 10.22 18.01
N LEU A 86 2.88 11.30 17.24
CA LEU A 86 2.94 12.69 17.67
C LEU A 86 1.55 13.35 17.57
N PRO A 87 1.38 14.64 17.94
CA PRO A 87 0.09 15.32 17.75
C PRO A 87 -0.41 15.33 16.30
N THR A 88 0.50 15.31 15.34
CA THR A 88 0.21 15.19 13.91
C THR A 88 1.06 14.07 13.33
N ASN A 89 0.40 13.15 12.63
CA ASN A 89 1.01 12.00 11.99
C ASN A 89 0.53 11.91 10.56
N ASN A 90 1.36 11.33 9.71
CA ASN A 90 1.04 11.10 8.32
C ASN A 90 1.33 9.64 7.99
N PHE A 91 0.38 8.97 7.34
CA PHE A 91 0.52 7.59 6.91
C PHE A 91 0.18 7.50 5.43
N THR A 92 1.08 6.98 4.61
CA THR A 92 0.91 6.96 3.16
C THR A 92 1.16 5.60 2.54
N TRP A 93 0.49 5.30 1.45
CA TRP A 93 0.71 4.07 0.70
C TRP A 93 0.38 4.22 -0.78
N THR A 94 0.89 3.30 -1.58
CA THR A 94 0.58 3.13 -3.00
C THR A 94 0.00 1.73 -3.22
N PRO A 95 -0.73 1.46 -4.33
CA PRO A 95 -1.32 0.15 -4.61
C PRO A 95 -0.28 -0.86 -5.14
N GLN A 96 0.83 -1.03 -4.41
CA GLN A 96 1.88 -2.01 -4.69
C GLN A 96 1.72 -3.22 -3.75
N TYR A 97 1.37 -4.38 -4.31
CA TYR A 97 1.01 -5.56 -3.53
C TYR A 97 2.00 -6.71 -3.75
N GLU A 98 2.14 -7.54 -2.71
CA GLU A 98 2.74 -8.87 -2.83
C GLU A 98 1.77 -9.94 -2.32
N ILE A 99 1.75 -11.09 -2.99
CA ILE A 99 1.04 -12.28 -2.53
C ILE A 99 1.99 -13.21 -1.79
N PHE A 100 1.50 -13.80 -0.69
CA PHE A 100 2.18 -14.88 0.01
C PHE A 100 1.21 -15.98 0.43
N GLY A 101 1.77 -17.13 0.83
CA GLY A 101 1.07 -18.17 1.56
C GLY A 101 1.61 -18.31 2.98
N SER A 102 0.72 -18.57 3.95
CA SER A 102 1.05 -18.91 5.34
C SER A 102 0.41 -20.25 5.74
N ASN A 103 1.02 -20.95 6.68
CA ASN A 103 0.51 -22.25 7.11
C ASN A 103 -0.69 -22.17 8.07
N GLU A 104 -0.87 -21.03 8.75
CA GLU A 104 -1.83 -20.90 9.84
C GLU A 104 -2.39 -19.49 9.93
N PHE A 105 -3.64 -19.39 10.38
CA PHE A 105 -4.21 -18.17 10.93
C PHE A 105 -4.43 -18.35 12.44
N ILE A 106 -3.68 -17.62 13.26
CA ILE A 106 -3.79 -17.67 14.73
C ILE A 106 -3.97 -16.26 15.27
N LYS A 107 -5.15 -15.97 15.81
CA LYS A 107 -5.46 -14.68 16.44
C LYS A 107 -4.43 -14.30 17.49
N GLY A 108 -3.98 -13.05 17.45
CA GLY A 108 -2.99 -12.49 18.39
C GLY A 108 -1.54 -12.90 18.09
N VAL A 109 -1.30 -13.63 17.00
CA VAL A 109 0.04 -14.02 16.55
C VAL A 109 0.37 -13.27 15.26
N LYS A 110 1.64 -12.92 15.08
CA LYS A 110 2.11 -12.32 13.83
C LYS A 110 2.00 -13.30 12.67
N VAL A 111 1.60 -12.79 11.51
CA VAL A 111 1.60 -13.55 10.25
C VAL A 111 3.00 -14.12 10.02
N LYS A 112 3.06 -15.43 9.79
CA LYS A 112 4.29 -16.12 9.37
C LYS A 112 4.22 -16.46 7.89
N VAL A 113 4.82 -15.60 7.07
CA VAL A 113 5.03 -15.84 5.65
C VAL A 113 5.79 -17.15 5.46
N SER A 114 5.20 -18.09 4.74
CA SER A 114 5.70 -19.47 4.58
C SER A 114 6.13 -19.78 3.14
N THR A 115 5.69 -19.00 2.16
CA THR A 115 6.18 -19.01 0.78
C THR A 115 7.18 -17.87 0.56
N GLY A 116 7.84 -17.83 -0.60
CA GLY A 116 8.46 -16.59 -1.06
C GLY A 116 7.38 -15.62 -1.57
N PRO A 117 7.25 -14.40 -1.02
CA PRO A 117 6.33 -13.39 -1.54
C PRO A 117 6.59 -13.09 -3.03
N LYS A 118 5.53 -12.70 -3.73
CA LYS A 118 5.61 -12.28 -5.13
C LYS A 118 4.83 -11.00 -5.36
N ALA A 119 5.51 -9.98 -5.88
CA ALA A 119 4.88 -8.77 -6.39
C ALA A 119 3.78 -9.12 -7.39
N MET A 120 2.64 -8.44 -7.28
CA MET A 120 1.47 -8.70 -8.08
C MET A 120 0.62 -7.43 -8.21
N GLU A 121 0.16 -7.16 -9.41
CA GLU A 121 -0.74 -6.03 -9.70
C GLU A 121 -2.20 -6.48 -9.70
N LEU A 122 -3.12 -5.56 -9.44
CA LEU A 122 -4.55 -5.81 -9.60
C LEU A 122 -4.88 -6.18 -11.05
N GLY A 123 -5.77 -7.17 -11.24
CA GLY A 123 -6.10 -7.75 -12.56
C GLY A 123 -5.16 -8.86 -13.01
N GLN A 124 -4.16 -9.24 -12.20
CA GLN A 124 -3.30 -10.37 -12.48
C GLN A 124 -3.82 -11.67 -11.84
N THR A 125 -3.30 -12.79 -12.33
CA THR A 125 -3.45 -14.14 -11.79
C THR A 125 -2.07 -14.74 -11.53
N ILE A 126 -1.91 -15.49 -10.45
CA ILE A 126 -0.69 -16.23 -10.14
C ILE A 126 -1.00 -17.65 -9.69
N GLN A 127 -0.20 -18.61 -10.12
CA GLN A 127 -0.33 -20.01 -9.71
C GLN A 127 0.60 -20.31 -8.53
N LEU A 128 0.05 -20.79 -7.41
CA LEU A 128 0.80 -21.47 -6.36
C LEU A 128 0.92 -22.95 -6.74
N LYS A 129 2.10 -23.36 -7.20
CA LYS A 129 2.32 -24.71 -7.73
C LYS A 129 2.29 -25.76 -6.61
N ALA A 130 2.12 -27.02 -7.01
CA ALA A 130 2.20 -28.19 -6.12
C ALA A 130 3.48 -28.26 -5.26
N SER A 131 4.55 -27.56 -5.66
CA SER A 131 5.81 -27.45 -4.90
C SER A 131 5.78 -26.40 -3.77
N GLY A 132 4.71 -25.63 -3.60
CA GLY A 132 4.63 -24.52 -2.66
C GLY A 132 5.36 -23.25 -3.13
N VAL A 133 5.67 -23.16 -4.43
CA VAL A 133 6.36 -22.02 -5.04
C VAL A 133 5.42 -21.31 -6.00
N PHE A 134 5.31 -19.99 -5.86
CA PHE A 134 4.56 -19.16 -6.80
C PHE A 134 5.23 -19.10 -8.17
N GLY A 135 4.40 -19.14 -9.22
CA GLY A 135 4.80 -18.89 -10.60
C GLY A 135 5.07 -17.40 -10.86
N THR A 136 4.97 -17.03 -12.14
CA THR A 136 5.01 -15.64 -12.58
C THR A 136 3.58 -15.11 -12.63
N PRO A 137 3.29 -13.90 -12.11
CA PRO A 137 2.00 -13.26 -12.31
C PRO A 137 1.73 -13.02 -13.81
N GLU A 138 0.51 -13.31 -14.24
CA GLU A 138 0.05 -13.14 -15.61
C GLU A 138 -1.21 -12.26 -15.65
N LYS A 139 -1.40 -11.49 -16.72
CA LYS A 139 -2.63 -10.70 -16.92
C LYS A 139 -3.81 -11.62 -17.22
N GLY A 140 -5.02 -11.17 -16.91
CA GLY A 140 -6.27 -11.88 -17.26
C GLY A 140 -7.11 -12.32 -16.06
N GLY A 141 -6.74 -11.89 -14.85
CA GLY A 141 -7.59 -12.03 -13.66
C GLY A 141 -8.74 -11.01 -13.66
N GLU A 142 -9.61 -11.10 -12.66
CA GLU A 142 -10.69 -10.14 -12.45
C GLU A 142 -10.12 -8.76 -12.12
N SER A 143 -10.68 -7.72 -12.75
CA SER A 143 -10.28 -6.33 -12.51
C SER A 143 -10.39 -5.96 -11.03
N ASN A 144 -9.42 -5.22 -10.51
CA ASN A 144 -9.31 -4.84 -9.08
C ASN A 144 -9.07 -6.01 -8.11
N THR A 145 -8.70 -7.20 -8.59
CA THR A 145 -8.40 -8.34 -7.72
C THR A 145 -6.98 -8.87 -7.93
N LEU A 146 -6.46 -9.56 -6.92
CA LEU A 146 -5.29 -10.42 -7.02
C LEU A 146 -5.79 -11.87 -7.04
N THR A 147 -5.71 -12.55 -8.18
CA THR A 147 -6.23 -13.92 -8.32
C THR A 147 -5.14 -14.96 -8.09
N VAL A 148 -5.37 -15.91 -7.18
CA VAL A 148 -4.43 -17.01 -6.88
C VAL A 148 -5.07 -18.33 -7.28
N ILE A 149 -4.35 -19.12 -8.09
CA ILE A 149 -4.71 -20.52 -8.40
C ILE A 149 -3.83 -21.40 -7.51
N ASN A 150 -4.44 -22.04 -6.50
CA ASN A 150 -3.77 -22.93 -5.58
C ASN A 150 -3.79 -24.38 -6.08
N ASP A 151 -2.61 -24.90 -6.46
CA ASP A 151 -2.39 -26.32 -6.77
C ASP A 151 -1.60 -27.07 -5.69
N TYR A 152 -1.23 -26.38 -4.60
CA TYR A 152 -0.43 -26.91 -3.50
C TYR A 152 -1.25 -27.88 -2.63
N LYS A 153 -1.73 -27.37 -1.51
CA LYS A 153 -2.60 -27.99 -0.52
C LYS A 153 -3.23 -26.84 0.28
N ASP A 154 -3.95 -27.19 1.34
CA ASP A 154 -4.47 -26.27 2.33
C ASP A 154 -3.38 -25.28 2.78
N ILE A 155 -3.62 -24.00 2.49
CA ILE A 155 -2.72 -22.90 2.81
C ILE A 155 -3.54 -21.60 2.94
N HIS A 156 -3.14 -20.72 3.84
CA HIS A 156 -3.76 -19.42 3.96
C HIS A 156 -3.10 -18.46 2.97
N ILE A 157 -3.90 -17.85 2.08
CA ILE A 157 -3.40 -16.87 1.12
C ILE A 157 -3.47 -15.48 1.75
N GLY A 158 -2.38 -14.74 1.66
CA GLY A 158 -2.26 -13.41 2.24
C GLY A 158 -1.74 -12.37 1.25
N VAL A 159 -1.89 -11.12 1.66
CA VAL A 159 -1.45 -9.95 0.88
C VAL A 159 -0.54 -9.10 1.76
N MET A 160 0.57 -8.65 1.21
CA MET A 160 1.42 -7.60 1.78
C MET A 160 1.27 -6.33 0.94
N GLN A 161 1.49 -5.19 1.58
CA GLN A 161 1.46 -3.90 0.90
C GLN A 161 2.55 -2.99 1.44
N GLU A 162 3.16 -2.24 0.52
CA GLU A 162 4.11 -1.18 0.85
C GLU A 162 3.40 0.06 1.43
N TYR A 163 4.01 0.67 2.44
CA TYR A 163 3.57 1.93 3.01
C TYR A 163 4.75 2.71 3.60
N THR A 164 4.56 4.02 3.77
CA THR A 164 5.43 4.85 4.59
C THR A 164 4.77 5.04 5.95
N ASP A 165 5.44 4.59 7.00
CA ASP A 165 4.98 4.70 8.38
C ASP A 165 4.98 6.15 8.88
N ILE A 166 4.43 6.37 10.06
CA ILE A 166 4.35 7.70 10.68
C ILE A 166 5.70 8.34 10.99
N ASN A 167 6.78 7.57 10.93
CA ASN A 167 8.16 8.05 11.11
C ASN A 167 8.83 8.35 9.77
N GLY A 168 8.11 8.27 8.65
CA GLY A 168 8.63 8.54 7.30
C GLY A 168 9.45 7.38 6.73
N LYS A 169 9.36 6.17 7.31
CA LYS A 169 10.12 5.00 6.84
C LYS A 169 9.25 4.11 5.95
N LEU A 170 9.82 3.69 4.81
CA LEU A 170 9.21 2.71 3.93
C LEU A 170 9.23 1.31 4.57
N GLN A 171 8.09 0.62 4.51
CA GLN A 171 7.85 -0.70 5.09
C GLN A 171 7.03 -1.54 4.12
N VAL A 172 7.16 -2.86 4.19
CA VAL A 172 6.33 -3.81 3.45
C VAL A 172 5.85 -4.86 4.44
N GLU A 173 4.57 -4.86 4.76
CA GLU A 173 4.01 -5.70 5.82
C GLU A 173 2.70 -6.36 5.39
N PRO A 174 2.32 -7.49 6.01
CA PRO A 174 1.05 -8.14 5.72
C PRO A 174 -0.15 -7.23 6.06
N ILE A 175 -1.07 -7.11 5.10
CA ILE A 175 -2.36 -6.43 5.26
C ILE A 175 -3.52 -7.40 5.45
N TYR A 176 -3.31 -8.67 5.07
CA TYR A 176 -4.34 -9.69 5.11
C TYR A 176 -3.75 -11.10 5.16
N ASN A 177 -4.43 -12.00 5.84
CA ASN A 177 -4.21 -13.45 5.79
C ASN A 177 -5.57 -14.15 5.82
N SER A 178 -5.87 -15.06 4.88
CA SER A 178 -7.18 -15.72 4.87
C SER A 178 -7.46 -16.45 6.18
N LEU A 179 -8.70 -16.43 6.68
CA LEU A 179 -9.04 -17.07 7.97
C LEU A 179 -9.12 -18.59 7.84
N ILE A 180 -9.58 -19.06 6.68
CA ILE A 180 -9.72 -20.47 6.33
C ILE A 180 -8.60 -20.78 5.32
N PRO A 181 -7.88 -21.90 5.46
CA PRO A 181 -6.91 -22.28 4.46
C PRO A 181 -7.65 -22.62 3.16
N GLU A 182 -7.17 -22.06 2.06
CA GLU A 182 -7.68 -22.38 0.75
C GLU A 182 -7.26 -23.79 0.37
N ILE A 183 -8.23 -24.64 0.07
CA ILE A 183 -7.97 -25.92 -0.59
C ILE A 183 -7.49 -25.66 -2.03
N LYS A 184 -7.27 -26.72 -2.80
CA LYS A 184 -6.99 -26.56 -4.23
C LYS A 184 -8.15 -25.84 -4.93
N GLY A 185 -7.83 -24.80 -5.70
CA GLY A 185 -8.86 -23.97 -6.33
C GLY A 185 -8.37 -22.58 -6.70
N THR A 186 -9.32 -21.70 -7.00
CA THR A 186 -9.06 -20.30 -7.33
C THR A 186 -9.59 -19.43 -6.21
N ASP A 187 -8.78 -18.46 -5.77
CA ASP A 187 -9.11 -17.51 -4.73
C ASP A 187 -8.81 -16.08 -5.21
N THR A 188 -9.69 -15.11 -4.93
CA THR A 188 -9.65 -13.74 -5.51
C THR A 188 -9.62 -12.67 -4.43
N LEU A 189 -8.47 -12.06 -4.17
CA LEU A 189 -8.30 -11.08 -3.10
C LEU A 189 -8.61 -9.68 -3.64
N ASN A 190 -9.38 -8.87 -2.91
CA ASN A 190 -9.74 -7.52 -3.33
C ASN A 190 -9.30 -6.51 -2.25
N PRO A 191 -8.03 -6.07 -2.26
CA PRO A 191 -7.60 -4.94 -1.44
C PRO A 191 -8.28 -3.66 -1.93
N VAL A 192 -8.93 -2.95 -1.03
CA VAL A 192 -9.57 -1.66 -1.34
C VAL A 192 -8.97 -0.55 -0.50
N ASP A 193 -9.05 0.69 -0.97
CA ASP A 193 -8.51 1.87 -0.27
C ASP A 193 -9.30 2.31 0.96
N LYS A 194 -9.67 1.36 1.81
CA LYS A 194 -10.26 1.59 3.12
C LYS A 194 -9.31 1.14 4.22
N VAL A 195 -9.07 1.99 5.20
CA VAL A 195 -8.26 1.68 6.38
C VAL A 195 -9.06 1.89 7.66
N GLN A 196 -8.86 1.00 8.63
CA GLN A 196 -9.30 1.21 10.00
C GLN A 196 -8.14 1.73 10.83
N ILE A 197 -8.43 2.72 11.68
CA ILE A 197 -7.47 3.39 12.54
C ILE A 197 -8.01 3.34 13.96
N TRP A 198 -7.17 2.96 14.92
CA TRP A 198 -7.55 2.89 16.32
C TRP A 198 -6.33 2.94 17.25
N PHE A 199 -6.60 3.07 18.55
CA PHE A 199 -5.61 2.88 19.59
C PHE A 199 -5.81 1.54 20.31
N GLU A 200 -4.75 0.78 20.50
CA GLU A 200 -4.75 -0.46 21.29
C GLU A 200 -3.41 -0.69 22.00
N ARG A 201 -3.44 -1.41 23.12
CA ARG A 201 -2.22 -1.78 23.87
C ARG A 201 -1.69 -3.13 23.38
N ASP A 202 -0.39 -3.34 23.56
CA ASP A 202 0.28 -4.61 23.29
C ASP A 202 0.05 -5.14 21.86
N MET A 203 -0.06 -4.22 20.89
CA MET A 203 -0.35 -4.54 19.51
C MET A 203 0.87 -4.30 18.62
N ASP A 204 1.25 -5.35 17.89
CA ASP A 204 2.37 -5.30 16.97
C ASP A 204 1.91 -5.34 15.51
N THR A 205 2.67 -4.68 14.63
CA THR A 205 2.59 -4.88 13.18
C THR A 205 2.66 -6.36 12.80
N GLY A 206 1.82 -6.75 11.84
CA GLY A 206 1.66 -8.11 11.33
C GLY A 206 0.79 -9.00 12.20
N THR A 207 0.27 -8.53 13.34
CA THR A 207 -0.59 -9.34 14.23
C THR A 207 -1.92 -9.65 13.57
N MET A 208 -2.30 -10.92 13.55
CA MET A 208 -3.60 -11.37 13.06
C MET A 208 -4.71 -11.05 14.08
N ILE A 209 -5.78 -10.43 13.60
CA ILE A 209 -6.92 -9.98 14.40
C ILE A 209 -8.24 -10.43 13.77
N GLU A 210 -9.29 -10.51 14.56
CA GLU A 210 -10.66 -10.78 14.06
C GLU A 210 -11.54 -9.54 14.14
N ASN A 211 -11.39 -8.78 15.23
CA ASN A 211 -12.14 -7.56 15.47
C ASN A 211 -11.36 -6.62 16.37
N VAL A 212 -11.44 -5.33 16.04
CA VAL A 212 -10.97 -4.25 16.90
C VAL A 212 -12.08 -3.89 17.89
N LYS A 213 -11.79 -4.01 19.18
CA LYS A 213 -12.73 -3.76 20.28
C LYS A 213 -12.77 -2.30 20.74
N SER A 214 -11.67 -1.56 20.57
CA SER A 214 -11.61 -0.15 20.93
C SER A 214 -12.34 0.73 19.91
N LYS A 215 -12.51 2.01 20.26
CA LYS A 215 -13.02 3.02 19.36
C LYS A 215 -12.11 3.11 18.13
N LYS A 216 -12.73 3.07 16.96
CA LYS A 216 -12.05 3.04 15.67
C LYS A 216 -12.77 3.92 14.67
N ILE A 217 -12.03 4.36 13.67
CA ILE A 217 -12.55 5.09 12.52
C ILE A 217 -12.17 4.38 11.25
N GLU A 218 -13.12 4.29 10.32
CA GLU A 218 -12.86 3.84 8.96
C GLU A 218 -12.71 5.04 8.03
N VAL A 219 -11.58 5.08 7.34
CA VAL A 219 -11.26 6.06 6.32
C VAL A 219 -11.34 5.38 4.95
N ASP A 220 -12.22 5.87 4.09
CA ASP A 220 -12.43 5.36 2.73
C ASP A 220 -11.85 6.34 1.72
N LEU A 221 -10.73 5.94 1.12
CA LEU A 221 -9.99 6.62 0.06
C LEU A 221 -10.16 5.90 -1.29
N THR A 222 -11.18 5.07 -1.47
CA THR A 222 -11.46 4.46 -2.79
C THR A 222 -11.74 5.49 -3.88
N LYS A 223 -12.24 6.67 -3.49
CA LYS A 223 -12.57 7.79 -4.40
C LYS A 223 -11.83 9.10 -4.07
N ALA A 224 -10.86 9.04 -3.17
CA ALA A 224 -10.07 10.19 -2.73
C ALA A 224 -8.60 9.75 -2.55
N ASN A 225 -7.67 10.70 -2.54
CA ASN A 225 -6.26 10.39 -2.27
C ASN A 225 -5.84 10.82 -0.86
N GLU A 226 -6.67 11.60 -0.18
CA GLU A 226 -6.32 12.17 1.12
C GLU A 226 -7.56 12.26 2.01
N ALA A 227 -7.35 12.02 3.31
CA ALA A 227 -8.31 12.34 4.34
C ALA A 227 -7.58 12.73 5.63
N THR A 228 -8.25 13.55 6.44
CA THR A 228 -7.78 13.92 7.76
C THR A 228 -8.76 13.40 8.81
N VAL A 229 -8.23 12.83 9.88
CA VAL A 229 -8.99 12.40 11.06
C VAL A 229 -8.43 13.05 12.31
N MET A 230 -9.31 13.28 13.27
CA MET A 230 -8.97 13.80 14.59
C MET A 230 -9.38 12.79 15.65
N TYR A 231 -8.52 12.58 16.65
CA TYR A 231 -8.87 11.96 17.90
C TYR A 231 -8.96 13.03 18.99
N ALA A 232 -10.17 13.32 19.45
CA ALA A 232 -10.45 14.34 20.44
C ALA A 232 -11.60 13.91 21.36
N ASP A 233 -11.46 14.24 22.63
CA ASP A 233 -12.43 13.90 23.68
C ASP A 233 -12.69 12.38 23.72
N GLU A 234 -11.62 11.61 23.50
CA GLU A 234 -11.62 10.15 23.40
C GLU A 234 -12.49 9.59 22.28
N GLU A 235 -12.83 10.38 21.26
CA GLU A 235 -13.60 9.98 20.08
C GLU A 235 -12.84 10.24 18.78
N TRP A 236 -13.20 9.50 17.73
CA TRP A 236 -12.68 9.74 16.38
C TRP A 236 -13.68 10.53 15.54
N GLU A 237 -13.17 11.48 14.76
CA GLU A 237 -13.95 12.21 13.76
C GLU A 237 -13.15 12.45 12.47
N LYS A 238 -13.87 12.65 11.36
CA LYS A 238 -13.30 13.12 10.09
C LYS A 238 -13.40 14.64 10.04
N ILE A 239 -12.33 15.31 9.60
CA ILE A 239 -12.26 16.78 9.52
C ILE A 239 -11.82 17.26 8.14
#